data_AF-A0A6E8W520-F1
#
_entry.id   AF-A0A6E8W520-F1
#
_cell.length_a   1.000
_cell.length_b   1.000
_cell.length_c   1.000
_cell.angle_alpha   90.00
_cell.angle_beta   90.00
_cell.angle_gamma   90.00
#
_symmetry.space_group_name_H-M   'P 1'
#
loop_
_entity.id
_entity.type
_entity.pdbx_description
1 polymer ?
#
loop_
_entity_poly.entity_id
_entity_poly.type
_entity_poly.pdbx_seq_one_letter_code
_entity_poly.pdbx_strand_id
1 'polypeptide(L)'
;SIDVPSVGGPNWYQYVLCGVKGILDNSTIQHDPARGMLIMLSGNIPPASGLSSSSAIVSATVLATAYMHNATLNKQTLATISAECEKFIGTQGGGMDQAIAYLAQEGCAQLIEWNPLRATPIQLPANAVFVIANSLSEANKAATSDFNQRVVECRLASRLLAKQMKLNWRELNRFADLQKALGYSLEQMDALVQANLSLNVYTRTDLLKLLDVTEEDFTENLLTPNTRNSQTFKLKQRALHVFQEALRVQQFIETAKSTPEDCISRMKALMKQSHESLRTLYECSHENLDQIVTISDRLGVGTRLTGAGWGGCTVALCDGVEESKRFVETLKAEFYANIPKAQASDIGSLCFTTSPQRGAEIYLIEKQQNNILPTP
;
A
#
# COMPACT_ATOMS: atom_id res chain seq x y z
N SER A 1 -12.17 21.16 10.73
CA SER A 1 -12.08 20.42 9.45
C SER A 1 -10.61 20.15 9.16
N ILE A 2 -10.30 19.25 8.22
CA ILE A 2 -8.96 19.13 7.65
C ILE A 2 -9.07 19.75 6.26
N ASP A 3 -8.53 20.95 6.09
CA ASP A 3 -8.66 21.69 4.84
C ASP A 3 -7.55 21.26 3.89
N VAL A 4 -7.81 20.21 3.10
CA VAL A 4 -6.85 19.72 2.10
C VAL A 4 -6.81 20.71 0.94
N PRO A 5 -5.61 21.18 0.53
CA PRO A 5 -5.50 22.13 -0.57
C PRO A 5 -6.06 21.55 -1.87
N SER A 6 -6.75 22.38 -2.67
CA SER A 6 -7.30 22.00 -3.97
C SER A 6 -6.24 21.89 -5.07
N VAL A 7 -5.04 22.46 -4.85
CA VAL A 7 -3.90 22.43 -5.76
C VAL A 7 -2.63 22.14 -4.94
N GLY A 8 -1.82 21.20 -5.40
CA GLY A 8 -0.63 20.73 -4.70
C GLY A 8 -0.91 19.54 -3.76
N GLY A 9 0.15 18.96 -3.23
CA GLY A 9 0.04 17.88 -2.23
C GLY A 9 -0.32 18.42 -0.84
N PRO A 10 -0.84 17.57 0.05
CA PRO A 10 -1.13 17.95 1.43
C PRO A 10 0.14 18.33 2.19
N ASN A 11 0.02 19.30 3.11
CA ASN A 11 1.09 19.63 4.04
C ASN A 11 1.30 18.48 5.04
N TRP A 12 2.54 18.27 5.48
CA TRP A 12 2.88 17.14 6.37
C TRP A 12 2.03 17.08 7.65
N TYR A 13 1.71 18.24 8.25
CA TYR A 13 0.94 18.31 9.49
C TYR A 13 -0.52 17.86 9.31
N GLN A 14 -1.03 17.83 8.07
CA GLN A 14 -2.40 17.38 7.81
C GLN A 14 -2.55 15.88 8.06
N TYR A 15 -1.49 15.08 7.86
CA TYR A 15 -1.47 13.67 8.27
C TYR A 15 -1.55 13.51 9.80
N VAL A 16 -0.94 14.42 10.56
CA VAL A 16 -1.08 14.47 12.03
C VAL A 16 -2.52 14.80 12.39
N LEU A 17 -3.11 15.82 11.77
CA LEU A 17 -4.51 16.18 12.00
C LEU A 17 -5.47 15.04 11.68
N CYS A 18 -5.19 14.23 10.65
CA CYS A 18 -5.96 13.03 10.34
C CYS A 18 -5.96 12.07 11.53
N GLY A 19 -4.80 11.77 12.10
CA GLY A 19 -4.69 10.87 13.25
C GLY A 19 -5.34 11.40 14.52
N VAL A 20 -5.17 12.69 14.83
CA VAL A 20 -5.82 13.33 16.00
C VAL A 20 -7.34 13.28 15.84
N LYS A 21 -7.84 13.75 14.69
CA LYS A 21 -9.28 13.74 14.38
C LYS A 21 -9.86 12.33 14.40
N GLY A 22 -9.11 11.37 13.88
CA GLY A 22 -9.51 9.96 13.83
C GLY A 22 -9.79 9.35 15.19
N ILE A 23 -9.11 9.80 16.25
CA ILE A 23 -9.43 9.38 17.63
C ILE A 23 -10.56 10.20 18.22
N LEU A 24 -10.52 11.52 18.12
CA LEU A 24 -11.50 12.41 18.78
C LEU A 24 -12.93 12.26 18.24
N ASP A 25 -13.09 11.92 16.96
CA ASP A 25 -14.39 11.71 16.34
C ASP A 25 -14.93 10.28 16.54
N ASN A 26 -14.11 9.36 17.03
CA ASN A 26 -14.45 7.95 16.99
C ASN A 26 -15.26 7.52 18.21
N SER A 27 -16.58 7.44 18.01
CA SER A 27 -17.54 7.03 19.03
C SER A 27 -17.44 5.55 19.45
N THR A 28 -16.71 4.70 18.70
CA THR A 28 -16.56 3.28 19.03
C THR A 28 -15.50 3.02 20.10
N ILE A 29 -14.65 4.01 20.37
CA ILE A 29 -13.61 3.94 21.40
C ILE A 29 -13.97 4.90 22.53
N GLN A 30 -14.04 4.36 23.75
CA GLN A 30 -14.15 5.20 24.94
C GLN A 30 -12.81 5.88 25.21
N HIS A 31 -12.85 7.19 25.43
CA HIS A 31 -11.68 8.01 25.71
C HIS A 31 -12.08 9.21 26.58
N ASP A 32 -11.09 9.79 27.25
CA ASP A 32 -11.24 11.03 28.02
C ASP A 32 -11.61 12.22 27.12
N PRO A 33 -12.15 13.31 27.71
CA PRO A 33 -12.37 14.57 26.99
C PRO A 33 -11.10 15.09 26.30
N ALA A 34 -11.29 15.78 25.19
CA ALA A 34 -10.20 16.32 24.37
C ALA A 34 -9.22 17.18 25.18
N ARG A 35 -7.92 16.92 25.05
CA ARG A 35 -6.84 17.71 25.64
C ARG A 35 -5.84 18.15 24.55
N GLY A 36 -5.22 19.31 24.76
CA GLY A 36 -4.12 19.77 23.91
C GLY A 36 -2.87 18.91 24.10
N MET A 37 -2.08 18.75 23.03
CA MET A 37 -0.79 18.05 23.08
C MET A 37 0.27 18.80 22.30
N LEU A 38 1.53 18.70 22.76
CA LEU A 38 2.70 19.13 22.03
C LEU A 38 3.35 17.90 21.40
N ILE A 39 3.52 17.93 20.08
CA ILE A 39 4.07 16.81 19.31
C ILE A 39 5.36 17.27 18.63
N MET A 40 6.42 16.51 18.80
CA MET A 40 7.63 16.57 17.98
C MET A 40 7.71 15.30 17.14
N LEU A 41 7.83 15.44 15.82
CA LEU A 41 7.98 14.29 14.92
C LEU A 41 9.43 14.14 14.46
N SER A 42 9.89 12.90 14.43
CA SER A 42 11.12 12.50 13.76
C SER A 42 10.84 11.22 12.98
N GLY A 43 11.24 11.17 11.72
CA GLY A 43 11.00 10.03 10.83
C GLY A 43 12.16 9.84 9.86
N ASN A 44 12.51 8.58 9.61
CA ASN A 44 13.61 8.18 8.72
C ASN A 44 13.14 7.36 7.52
N ILE A 45 11.82 7.14 7.37
CA ILE A 45 11.25 6.48 6.20
C ILE A 45 11.33 7.45 5.02
N PRO A 46 11.96 7.08 3.89
CA PRO A 46 12.04 7.96 2.73
C PRO A 46 10.65 8.46 2.30
N PRO A 47 10.42 9.78 2.21
CA PRO A 47 9.11 10.33 1.87
C PRO A 47 8.73 10.01 0.42
N ALA A 48 7.42 9.91 0.16
CA ALA A 48 6.86 9.72 -1.20
C ALA A 48 7.49 8.57 -2.02
N SER A 49 7.95 7.53 -1.33
CA SER A 49 8.78 6.47 -1.92
C SER A 49 8.09 5.10 -1.96
N GLY A 50 6.78 5.03 -1.72
CA GLY A 50 6.07 3.74 -1.65
C GLY A 50 6.33 2.93 -0.37
N LEU A 51 7.05 3.48 0.61
CA LEU A 51 7.32 2.87 1.92
C LEU A 51 6.38 3.36 3.04
N SER A 52 5.26 3.98 2.67
CA SER A 52 4.15 4.30 3.59
C SER A 52 4.49 5.25 4.76
N SER A 53 5.38 6.22 4.53
CA SER A 53 5.71 7.26 5.51
C SER A 53 4.49 8.09 5.96
N SER A 54 3.51 8.33 5.09
CA SER A 54 2.25 9.00 5.46
C SER A 54 1.46 8.19 6.50
N SER A 55 1.26 6.91 6.23
CA SER A 55 0.54 5.99 7.11
C SER A 55 1.29 5.75 8.42
N ALA A 56 2.62 5.83 8.42
CA ALA A 56 3.42 5.81 9.65
C ALA A 56 3.14 7.05 10.52
N ILE A 57 3.11 8.26 9.93
CA ILE A 57 2.75 9.50 10.65
C ILE A 57 1.32 9.41 11.21
N VAL A 58 0.35 8.98 10.38
CA VAL A 58 -1.05 8.82 10.81
C VAL A 58 -1.14 7.81 11.95
N SER A 59 -0.54 6.62 11.81
CA SER A 59 -0.60 5.55 12.81
C SER A 59 0.08 5.97 14.11
N ALA A 60 1.26 6.59 14.05
CA ALA A 60 1.93 7.11 15.25
C ALA A 60 1.08 8.18 15.95
N THR A 61 0.42 9.06 15.19
CA THR A 61 -0.44 10.10 15.77
C THR A 61 -1.72 9.53 16.37
N VAL A 62 -2.34 8.54 15.71
CA VAL A 62 -3.50 7.81 16.25
C VAL A 62 -3.12 7.14 17.57
N LEU A 63 -2.01 6.41 17.61
CA LEU A 63 -1.54 5.73 18.83
C LEU A 63 -1.24 6.72 19.97
N ALA A 64 -0.52 7.80 19.67
CA ALA A 64 -0.20 8.84 20.66
C ALA A 64 -1.46 9.54 21.19
N THR A 65 -2.41 9.86 20.30
CA THR A 65 -3.67 10.51 20.67
C THR A 65 -4.55 9.58 21.51
N ALA A 66 -4.65 8.31 21.13
CA ALA A 66 -5.38 7.29 21.87
C ALA A 66 -4.80 7.12 23.28
N TYR A 67 -3.48 6.98 23.39
CA TYR A 67 -2.81 6.85 24.69
C TYR A 67 -3.04 8.07 25.59
N MET A 68 -2.88 9.28 25.05
CA MET A 68 -3.04 10.52 25.83
C MET A 68 -4.45 10.68 26.40
N HIS A 69 -5.47 10.22 25.67
CA HIS A 69 -6.87 10.26 26.11
C HIS A 69 -7.32 8.97 26.83
N ASN A 70 -6.39 8.15 27.35
CA ASN A 70 -6.71 6.91 28.07
C ASN A 70 -7.63 5.97 27.29
N ALA A 71 -7.52 5.99 25.96
CA ALA A 71 -8.35 5.21 25.08
C ALA A 71 -7.87 3.75 25.01
N THR A 72 -8.77 2.82 24.67
CA THR A 72 -8.40 1.39 24.56
C THR A 72 -7.41 1.18 23.40
N LEU A 73 -6.23 0.62 23.69
CA LEU A 73 -5.15 0.45 22.71
C LEU A 73 -5.20 -0.91 21.98
N ASN A 74 -6.37 -1.29 21.45
CA ASN A 74 -6.45 -2.49 20.62
C ASN A 74 -5.83 -2.22 19.23
N LYS A 75 -4.73 -2.92 18.91
CA LYS A 75 -3.97 -2.72 17.67
C LYS A 75 -4.80 -2.90 16.38
N GLN A 76 -5.73 -3.84 16.34
CA GLN A 76 -6.60 -4.05 15.16
C GLN A 76 -7.59 -2.88 14.99
N THR A 77 -8.18 -2.44 16.10
CA THR A 77 -9.05 -1.26 16.12
C THR A 77 -8.28 -0.02 15.68
N LEU A 78 -7.11 0.26 16.28
CA LEU A 78 -6.30 1.43 15.94
C LEU A 78 -5.84 1.40 14.48
N ALA A 79 -5.45 0.24 13.94
CA ALA A 79 -5.14 0.09 12.52
C ALA A 79 -6.32 0.45 11.60
N THR A 80 -7.53 -0.01 11.96
CA THR A 80 -8.76 0.30 11.22
C THR A 80 -9.06 1.80 11.26
N ILE A 81 -8.96 2.42 12.44
CA ILE A 81 -9.13 3.87 12.62
C ILE A 81 -8.12 4.64 11.79
N SER A 82 -6.84 4.26 11.84
CA SER A 82 -5.78 4.90 11.05
C SER A 82 -6.05 4.83 9.54
N ALA A 83 -6.53 3.68 9.05
CA ALA A 83 -6.87 3.51 7.63
C ALA A 83 -8.10 4.35 7.20
N GLU A 84 -9.07 4.54 8.10
CA GLU A 84 -10.23 5.37 7.84
C GLU A 84 -9.88 6.86 7.87
N CYS A 85 -9.14 7.31 8.88
CA CYS A 85 -8.84 8.72 9.06
C CYS A 85 -7.79 9.24 8.07
N GLU A 86 -6.88 8.40 7.55
CA GLU A 86 -5.95 8.84 6.49
C GLU A 86 -6.69 9.28 5.22
N LYS A 87 -7.90 8.73 4.96
CA LYS A 87 -8.74 9.15 3.82
C LYS A 87 -9.21 10.59 3.90
N PHE A 88 -9.15 11.22 5.09
CA PHE A 88 -9.42 12.65 5.23
C PHE A 88 -8.43 13.49 4.41
N ILE A 89 -7.27 12.94 4.02
CA ILE A 89 -6.31 13.59 3.12
C ILE A 89 -6.75 13.57 1.64
N GLY A 90 -7.81 12.84 1.29
CA GLY A 90 -8.35 12.73 -0.07
C GLY A 90 -7.94 11.48 -0.84
N THR A 91 -6.99 10.68 -0.34
CA THR A 91 -6.61 9.40 -0.94
C THR A 91 -7.66 8.32 -0.63
N GLN A 92 -8.02 7.52 -1.63
CA GLN A 92 -8.97 6.40 -1.46
C GLN A 92 -8.23 5.08 -1.22
N GLY A 93 -7.24 5.11 -0.32
CA GLY A 93 -6.39 3.98 0.00
C GLY A 93 -7.12 2.82 0.70
N GLY A 94 -6.47 1.65 0.68
CA GLY A 94 -6.82 0.52 1.54
C GLY A 94 -6.30 0.71 2.98
N GLY A 95 -6.21 -0.39 3.74
CA GLY A 95 -5.70 -0.37 5.12
C GLY A 95 -4.36 -1.07 5.34
N MET A 96 -3.72 -1.61 4.30
CA MET A 96 -2.54 -2.48 4.42
C MET A 96 -1.40 -1.81 5.18
N ASP A 97 -1.09 -0.57 4.82
CA ASP A 97 0.00 0.23 5.36
C ASP A 97 -0.16 0.47 6.88
N GLN A 98 -1.38 0.79 7.31
CA GLN A 98 -1.72 1.01 8.70
C GLN A 98 -1.79 -0.31 9.47
N ALA A 99 -2.39 -1.35 8.87
CA ALA A 99 -2.44 -2.67 9.48
C ALA A 99 -1.06 -3.23 9.77
N ILE A 100 -0.12 -3.18 8.81
CA ILE A 100 1.24 -3.66 9.06
C ILE A 100 1.97 -2.77 10.09
N ALA A 101 1.72 -1.45 10.10
CA ALA A 101 2.31 -0.56 11.09
C ALA A 101 1.99 -0.97 12.53
N TYR A 102 0.80 -1.51 12.81
CA TYR A 102 0.45 -1.99 14.16
C TYR A 102 0.74 -3.48 14.38
N LEU A 103 0.42 -4.31 13.39
CA LEU A 103 0.33 -5.77 13.51
C LEU A 103 1.61 -6.50 13.06
N ALA A 104 2.65 -5.78 12.64
CA ALA A 104 3.94 -6.38 12.36
C ALA A 104 4.52 -7.09 13.59
N GLN A 105 5.21 -8.20 13.31
CA GLN A 105 5.91 -9.02 14.28
C GLN A 105 7.33 -9.24 13.77
N GLU A 106 8.30 -9.05 14.66
CA GLU A 106 9.70 -9.27 14.35
C GLU A 106 9.96 -10.69 13.82
N GLY A 107 10.77 -10.80 12.78
CA GLY A 107 11.18 -12.08 12.18
C GLY A 107 10.18 -12.71 11.20
N CYS A 108 8.95 -12.19 11.06
CA CYS A 108 7.94 -12.74 10.15
C CYS A 108 7.30 -11.67 9.26
N ALA A 109 7.02 -12.04 8.00
CA ALA A 109 6.04 -11.31 7.22
C ALA A 109 4.62 -11.55 7.77
N GLN A 110 3.62 -10.79 7.31
CA GLN A 110 2.23 -10.96 7.73
C GLN A 110 1.33 -11.12 6.51
N LEU A 111 0.50 -12.17 6.50
CA LEU A 111 -0.69 -12.21 5.65
C LEU A 111 -1.76 -11.36 6.32
N ILE A 112 -2.09 -10.21 5.73
CA ILE A 112 -3.13 -9.31 6.21
C ILE A 112 -4.43 -9.58 5.45
N GLU A 113 -5.48 -9.93 6.19
CA GLU A 113 -6.82 -10.19 5.67
C GLU A 113 -7.82 -9.14 6.15
N TRP A 114 -8.93 -8.99 5.44
CA TRP A 114 -9.94 -7.97 5.69
C TRP A 114 -11.32 -8.60 5.94
N ASN A 115 -12.18 -7.87 6.67
CA ASN A 115 -13.56 -8.26 6.98
C ASN A 115 -13.71 -9.63 7.67
N PRO A 116 -13.13 -9.84 8.88
CA PRO A 116 -12.48 -8.83 9.75
C PRO A 116 -10.97 -8.67 9.50
N LEU A 117 -10.37 -7.59 10.03
CA LEU A 117 -8.92 -7.38 9.98
C LEU A 117 -8.19 -8.47 10.76
N ARG A 118 -7.36 -9.27 10.09
CA ARG A 118 -6.48 -10.28 10.70
C ARG A 118 -5.08 -10.16 10.15
N ALA A 119 -4.09 -10.50 10.97
CA ALA A 119 -2.70 -10.66 10.56
C ALA A 119 -2.22 -12.06 10.96
N THR A 120 -1.79 -12.85 9.99
CA THR A 120 -1.24 -14.19 10.21
C THR A 120 0.26 -14.17 9.90
N PRO A 121 1.13 -14.51 10.86
CA PRO A 121 2.56 -14.57 10.63
C PRO A 121 2.94 -15.57 9.55
N ILE A 122 3.79 -15.15 8.62
CA ILE A 122 4.37 -15.97 7.56
C ILE A 122 5.88 -15.97 7.74
N GLN A 123 6.42 -17.15 8.10
CA GLN A 123 7.86 -17.35 8.18
C GLN A 123 8.44 -17.35 6.77
N LEU A 124 9.46 -16.51 6.56
CA LEU A 124 10.20 -16.48 5.31
C LEU A 124 11.39 -17.45 5.39
N PRO A 125 11.91 -17.97 4.26
CA PRO A 125 13.10 -18.80 4.24
C PRO A 125 14.27 -18.15 4.98
N ALA A 126 15.06 -18.92 5.72
CA ALA A 126 16.12 -18.37 6.59
C ALA A 126 17.21 -17.61 5.81
N ASN A 127 17.45 -18.00 4.56
CA ASN A 127 18.37 -17.36 3.63
C ASN A 127 17.74 -16.20 2.82
N ALA A 128 16.45 -15.89 2.98
CA ALA A 128 15.82 -14.78 2.29
C ALA A 128 16.34 -13.43 2.83
N VAL A 129 16.98 -12.64 1.97
CA VAL A 129 17.40 -11.28 2.27
C VAL A 129 16.61 -10.32 1.40
N PHE A 130 15.94 -9.34 2.00
CA PHE A 130 15.22 -8.31 1.26
C PHE A 130 16.06 -7.05 1.11
N VAL A 131 16.14 -6.52 -0.10
CA VAL A 131 16.77 -5.23 -0.40
C VAL A 131 15.70 -4.24 -0.86
N ILE A 132 15.67 -3.07 -0.24
CA ILE A 132 14.88 -1.93 -0.70
C ILE A 132 15.78 -1.04 -1.54
N ALA A 133 15.33 -0.65 -2.73
CA ALA A 133 16.04 0.28 -3.59
C ALA A 133 15.10 1.39 -4.09
N ASN A 134 15.38 2.62 -3.69
CA ASN A 134 14.65 3.81 -4.09
C ASN A 134 15.02 4.22 -5.51
N SER A 135 14.02 4.40 -6.37
CA SER A 135 14.16 4.83 -7.77
C SER A 135 14.47 6.32 -7.92
N LEU A 136 14.43 7.09 -6.83
CA LEU A 136 14.60 8.55 -6.76
C LEU A 136 13.55 9.37 -7.52
N SER A 137 12.57 8.70 -8.13
CA SER A 137 11.35 9.30 -8.64
C SER A 137 10.33 9.37 -7.51
N GLU A 138 9.83 10.57 -7.20
CA GLU A 138 8.87 10.79 -6.13
C GLU A 138 7.45 10.71 -6.68
N ALA A 139 6.60 9.92 -6.02
CA ALA A 139 5.19 9.79 -6.37
C ALA A 139 4.33 10.21 -5.18
N ASN A 140 3.82 11.44 -5.20
CA ASN A 140 2.87 11.89 -4.19
C ASN A 140 1.45 11.43 -4.56
N LYS A 141 1.00 10.34 -3.93
CA LYS A 141 -0.32 9.71 -4.15
C LYS A 141 -1.50 10.67 -4.01
N ALA A 142 -1.38 11.69 -3.15
CA ALA A 142 -2.43 12.66 -2.88
C ALA A 142 -2.43 13.84 -3.86
N ALA A 143 -1.35 14.02 -4.63
CA ALA A 143 -1.19 15.14 -5.55
C ALA A 143 -1.74 14.87 -6.96
N THR A 144 -1.89 13.60 -7.37
CA THR A 144 -2.40 13.22 -8.69
C THR A 144 -3.68 12.39 -8.60
N SER A 145 -4.40 12.26 -9.71
CA SER A 145 -5.61 11.43 -9.79
C SER A 145 -5.31 9.96 -10.09
N ASP A 146 -4.08 9.59 -10.43
CA ASP A 146 -3.72 8.25 -10.93
C ASP A 146 -4.14 7.13 -9.98
N PHE A 147 -3.88 7.31 -8.68
CA PHE A 147 -4.24 6.34 -7.65
C PHE A 147 -5.77 6.16 -7.58
N ASN A 148 -6.52 7.26 -7.49
CA ASN A 148 -7.97 7.22 -7.41
C ASN A 148 -8.60 6.73 -8.73
N GLN A 149 -7.96 6.97 -9.87
CA GLN A 149 -8.38 6.44 -11.16
C GLN A 149 -8.34 4.91 -11.15
N ARG A 150 -7.28 4.29 -10.61
CA ARG A 150 -7.21 2.82 -10.47
C ARG A 150 -8.30 2.28 -9.54
N VAL A 151 -8.60 2.97 -8.45
CA VAL A 151 -9.70 2.60 -7.53
C VAL A 151 -11.05 2.64 -8.27
N VAL A 152 -11.30 3.68 -9.04
CA VAL A 152 -12.51 3.84 -9.85
C VAL A 152 -12.61 2.75 -10.92
N GLU A 153 -11.53 2.48 -11.66
CA GLU A 153 -11.50 1.41 -12.66
C GLU A 153 -11.81 0.03 -12.05
N CYS A 154 -11.24 -0.29 -10.88
CA CYS A 154 -11.55 -1.54 -10.18
C CYS A 154 -13.02 -1.61 -9.74
N ARG A 155 -13.55 -0.51 -9.19
CA ARG A 155 -14.95 -0.43 -8.74
C ARG A 155 -15.92 -0.58 -9.90
N LEU A 156 -15.67 0.12 -11.01
CA LEU A 156 -16.49 0.04 -12.22
C LEU A 156 -16.45 -1.36 -12.84
N ALA A 157 -15.28 -2.01 -12.87
CA ALA A 157 -15.14 -3.38 -13.34
C ALA A 157 -15.94 -4.38 -12.47
N SER A 158 -15.85 -4.27 -11.15
CA SER A 158 -16.64 -5.07 -10.20
C SER A 158 -18.15 -4.89 -10.44
N ARG A 159 -18.59 -3.64 -10.58
CA ARG A 159 -19.99 -3.29 -10.84
C ARG A 159 -20.49 -3.81 -12.18
N LEU A 160 -19.71 -3.67 -13.25
CA LEU A 160 -20.09 -4.14 -14.57
C LEU A 160 -20.22 -5.67 -14.60
N LEU A 161 -19.25 -6.39 -14.03
CA LEU A 161 -19.32 -7.85 -13.89
C LEU A 161 -20.53 -8.28 -13.06
N ALA A 162 -20.77 -7.64 -11.92
CA ALA A 162 -21.94 -7.89 -11.09
C ALA A 162 -23.25 -7.72 -11.87
N LYS A 163 -23.36 -6.65 -12.68
CA LYS A 163 -24.54 -6.39 -13.51
C LYS A 163 -24.75 -7.48 -14.57
N GLN A 164 -23.67 -7.88 -15.26
CA GLN A 164 -23.72 -8.96 -16.24
C GLN A 164 -24.12 -10.30 -15.60
N MET A 165 -23.72 -10.54 -14.35
CA MET A 165 -24.11 -11.70 -13.55
C MET A 165 -25.47 -11.55 -12.85
N LYS A 166 -26.25 -10.51 -13.16
CA LYS A 166 -27.58 -10.24 -12.59
C LYS A 166 -27.60 -10.10 -11.07
N LEU A 167 -26.50 -9.64 -10.48
CA LEU A 167 -26.41 -9.30 -9.06
C LEU A 167 -26.77 -7.83 -8.83
N ASN A 168 -27.04 -7.46 -7.56
CA ASN A 168 -27.21 -6.06 -7.16
C ASN A 168 -25.88 -5.31 -7.23
N TRP A 169 -25.55 -4.85 -8.43
CA TRP A 169 -24.24 -4.32 -8.74
C TRP A 169 -23.89 -3.03 -7.98
N ARG A 170 -24.87 -2.21 -7.59
CA ARG A 170 -24.60 -0.93 -6.91
C ARG A 170 -23.93 -1.10 -5.55
N GLU A 171 -24.17 -2.24 -4.90
CA GLU A 171 -23.61 -2.60 -3.60
C GLU A 171 -22.21 -3.25 -3.71
N LEU A 172 -21.84 -3.77 -4.88
CA LEU A 172 -20.60 -4.54 -5.08
C LEU A 172 -19.44 -3.67 -5.56
N ASN A 173 -18.82 -2.97 -4.62
CA ASN A 173 -17.74 -2.01 -4.88
C ASN A 173 -16.33 -2.62 -4.95
N ARG A 174 -16.14 -3.86 -4.49
CA ARG A 174 -14.85 -4.53 -4.46
C ARG A 174 -14.96 -5.91 -5.10
N PHE A 175 -13.89 -6.31 -5.78
CA PHE A 175 -13.78 -7.64 -6.37
C PHE A 175 -13.93 -8.78 -5.36
N ALA A 176 -13.45 -8.61 -4.13
CA ALA A 176 -13.62 -9.60 -3.06
C ALA A 176 -15.10 -9.82 -2.70
N ASP A 177 -15.91 -8.75 -2.67
CA ASP A 177 -17.35 -8.84 -2.38
C ASP A 177 -18.08 -9.53 -3.55
N LEU A 178 -17.71 -9.20 -4.79
CA LEU A 178 -18.21 -9.88 -5.99
C LEU A 178 -17.86 -11.37 -6.01
N GLN A 179 -16.59 -11.71 -5.76
CA GLN A 179 -16.12 -13.09 -5.68
C GLN A 179 -16.92 -13.88 -4.65
N LYS A 180 -17.11 -13.30 -3.45
CA LYS A 180 -17.90 -13.92 -2.38
C LYS A 180 -19.36 -14.12 -2.79
N ALA A 181 -19.98 -13.13 -3.44
CA ALA A 181 -21.36 -13.22 -3.91
C ALA A 181 -21.56 -14.31 -4.97
N LEU A 182 -20.55 -14.55 -5.81
CA LEU A 182 -20.58 -15.61 -6.82
C LEU A 182 -20.15 -16.99 -6.29
N GLY A 183 -19.43 -17.04 -5.17
CA GLY A 183 -18.85 -18.28 -4.64
C GLY A 183 -17.73 -18.85 -5.52
N TYR A 184 -17.04 -18.00 -6.26
CA TYR A 184 -16.01 -18.40 -7.24
C TYR A 184 -14.60 -18.45 -6.62
N SER A 185 -13.78 -19.37 -7.11
CA SER A 185 -12.31 -19.36 -6.93
C SER A 185 -11.67 -18.17 -7.68
N LEU A 186 -10.41 -17.85 -7.38
CA LEU A 186 -9.69 -16.78 -8.06
C LEU A 186 -9.52 -17.08 -9.56
N GLU A 187 -9.30 -18.35 -9.91
CA GLU A 187 -9.18 -18.83 -11.28
C GLU A 187 -10.50 -18.69 -12.05
N GLN A 188 -11.62 -19.00 -11.40
CA GLN A 188 -12.95 -18.76 -11.98
C GLN A 188 -13.23 -17.26 -12.14
N MET A 189 -12.76 -16.41 -11.24
CA MET A 189 -12.86 -14.96 -11.39
C MET A 189 -12.00 -14.43 -12.53
N ASP A 190 -10.77 -14.93 -12.73
CA ASP A 190 -9.94 -14.58 -13.89
C ASP A 190 -10.64 -14.97 -15.20
N ALA A 191 -11.15 -16.20 -15.29
CA ALA A 191 -11.91 -16.67 -16.44
C ALA A 191 -13.18 -15.83 -16.70
N LEU A 192 -13.89 -15.43 -15.64
CA LEU A 192 -15.05 -14.54 -15.71
C LEU A 192 -14.66 -13.19 -16.32
N VAL A 193 -13.54 -12.60 -15.89
CA VAL A 193 -13.03 -11.33 -16.43
C VAL A 193 -12.73 -11.48 -17.93
N GLN A 194 -12.01 -12.52 -18.32
CA GLN A 194 -11.64 -12.76 -19.72
C GLN A 194 -12.86 -12.90 -20.64
N ALA A 195 -13.90 -13.59 -20.16
CA ALA A 195 -15.11 -13.84 -20.93
C ALA A 195 -16.05 -12.62 -21.04
N ASN A 196 -16.06 -11.74 -20.03
CA ASN A 196 -17.12 -10.73 -19.89
C ASN A 196 -16.63 -9.27 -20.05
N LEU A 197 -15.35 -8.99 -19.84
CA LEU A 197 -14.74 -7.69 -20.12
C LEU A 197 -13.96 -7.76 -21.43
N SER A 198 -14.62 -7.41 -22.54
CA SER A 198 -14.09 -7.59 -23.90
C SER A 198 -13.26 -6.40 -24.41
N LEU A 199 -13.50 -5.19 -23.91
CA LEU A 199 -12.81 -3.99 -24.40
C LEU A 199 -11.50 -3.76 -23.65
N ASN A 200 -10.46 -3.36 -24.39
CA ASN A 200 -9.22 -2.88 -23.80
C ASN A 200 -9.41 -1.50 -23.14
N VAL A 201 -10.29 -0.67 -23.68
CA VAL A 201 -10.62 0.65 -23.14
C VAL A 201 -12.12 0.85 -23.28
N TYR A 202 -12.78 1.15 -22.17
CA TYR A 202 -14.17 1.57 -22.14
C TYR A 202 -14.20 3.10 -22.13
N THR A 203 -15.00 3.70 -23.02
CA THR A 203 -15.31 5.13 -22.93
C THR A 203 -16.35 5.38 -21.86
N ARG A 204 -16.44 6.62 -21.39
CA ARG A 204 -17.51 7.08 -20.51
C ARG A 204 -18.90 6.73 -21.10
N THR A 205 -19.10 7.01 -22.39
CA THR A 205 -20.34 6.69 -23.10
C THR A 205 -20.67 5.19 -23.09
N ASP A 206 -19.65 4.33 -23.26
CA ASP A 206 -19.84 2.88 -23.15
C ASP A 206 -20.37 2.49 -21.78
N LEU A 207 -19.78 3.05 -20.71
CA LEU A 207 -20.15 2.71 -19.34
C LEU A 207 -21.52 3.25 -18.93
N LEU A 208 -21.90 4.46 -19.37
CA LEU A 208 -23.26 4.98 -19.18
C LEU A 208 -24.30 4.02 -19.76
N LYS A 209 -24.06 3.54 -20.99
CA LYS A 209 -24.95 2.61 -21.68
C LYS A 209 -24.96 1.22 -21.03
N LEU A 210 -23.79 0.66 -20.72
CA LEU A 210 -23.67 -0.69 -20.17
C LEU A 210 -24.22 -0.76 -18.73
N LEU A 211 -23.95 0.25 -17.91
CA LEU A 211 -24.46 0.34 -16.55
C LEU A 211 -25.89 0.89 -16.47
N ASP A 212 -26.43 1.42 -17.58
CA ASP A 212 -27.78 2.00 -17.68
C ASP A 212 -27.99 3.08 -16.63
N VAL A 213 -27.15 4.11 -16.69
CA VAL A 213 -27.14 5.23 -15.75
C VAL A 213 -27.05 6.56 -16.49
N THR A 214 -27.53 7.63 -15.85
CA THR A 214 -27.39 8.99 -16.36
C THR A 214 -25.98 9.53 -16.16
N GLU A 215 -25.63 10.57 -16.91
CA GLU A 215 -24.35 11.29 -16.77
C GLU A 215 -24.17 11.85 -15.34
N GLU A 216 -25.24 12.35 -14.75
CA GLU A 216 -25.25 12.88 -13.38
C GLU A 216 -24.96 11.78 -12.35
N ASP A 217 -25.67 10.63 -12.42
CA ASP A 217 -25.43 9.50 -11.53
C ASP A 217 -24.01 8.94 -11.68
N PHE A 218 -23.51 8.86 -12.91
CA PHE A 218 -22.15 8.40 -13.17
C PHE A 218 -21.10 9.31 -12.50
N THR A 219 -21.26 10.63 -12.66
CA THR A 219 -20.34 11.64 -12.12
C THR A 219 -20.33 11.69 -10.59
N GLU A 220 -21.52 11.70 -10.00
CA GLU A 220 -21.68 11.95 -8.57
C GLU A 220 -21.53 10.68 -7.73
N ASN A 221 -21.95 9.52 -8.25
CA ASN A 221 -22.03 8.27 -7.46
C ASN A 221 -21.05 7.18 -7.88
N LEU A 222 -20.48 7.22 -9.09
CA LEU A 222 -19.55 6.19 -9.57
C LEU A 222 -18.08 6.67 -9.64
N LEU A 223 -17.84 7.98 -9.67
CA LEU A 223 -16.52 8.58 -9.70
C LEU A 223 -16.16 9.23 -8.35
N THR A 224 -14.87 9.55 -8.18
CA THR A 224 -14.38 10.38 -7.07
C THR A 224 -14.25 11.84 -7.54
N PRO A 225 -14.22 12.84 -6.63
CA PRO A 225 -14.11 14.25 -7.03
C PRO A 225 -12.99 14.53 -8.04
N ASN A 226 -11.80 13.93 -7.83
CA ASN A 226 -10.64 14.11 -8.70
C ASN A 226 -10.60 13.18 -9.94
N THR A 227 -11.65 12.38 -10.21
CA THR A 227 -11.76 11.54 -11.41
C THR A 227 -13.00 11.86 -12.26
N ARG A 228 -13.78 12.88 -11.88
CA ARG A 228 -15.02 13.27 -12.59
C ARG A 228 -14.83 13.55 -14.08
N ASN A 229 -13.67 14.09 -14.45
CA ASN A 229 -13.33 14.45 -15.83
C ASN A 229 -12.80 13.28 -16.66
N SER A 230 -12.61 12.09 -16.06
CA SER A 230 -12.09 10.91 -16.76
C SER A 230 -13.05 10.44 -17.86
N GLN A 231 -12.48 10.21 -19.04
CA GLN A 231 -13.23 9.82 -20.26
C GLN A 231 -13.03 8.36 -20.66
N THR A 232 -11.98 7.71 -20.15
CA THR A 232 -11.61 6.34 -20.52
C THR A 232 -11.23 5.51 -19.29
N PHE A 233 -11.50 4.20 -19.36
CA PHE A 233 -11.35 3.28 -18.23
C PHE A 233 -10.87 1.90 -18.72
N LYS A 234 -9.82 1.35 -18.09
CA LYS A 234 -9.22 0.03 -18.43
C LYS A 234 -9.70 -1.08 -17.49
N LEU A 235 -10.99 -1.40 -17.56
CA LEU A 235 -11.64 -2.31 -16.61
C LEU A 235 -11.04 -3.72 -16.61
N LYS A 236 -10.84 -4.30 -17.81
CA LYS A 236 -10.33 -5.67 -17.97
C LYS A 236 -8.97 -5.84 -17.31
N GLN A 237 -8.04 -4.96 -17.62
CA GLN A 237 -6.65 -5.04 -17.17
C GLN A 237 -6.55 -4.86 -15.67
N ARG A 238 -7.34 -3.94 -15.07
CA ARG A 238 -7.34 -3.77 -13.61
C ARG A 238 -7.90 -4.99 -12.91
N ALA A 239 -8.99 -5.57 -13.44
CA ALA A 239 -9.58 -6.78 -12.88
C ALA A 239 -8.61 -7.98 -12.96
N LEU A 240 -7.99 -8.21 -14.13
CA LEU A 240 -6.98 -9.26 -14.30
C LEU A 240 -5.82 -9.09 -13.34
N HIS A 241 -5.26 -7.87 -13.24
CA HIS A 241 -4.20 -7.59 -12.29
C HIS A 241 -4.59 -7.99 -10.87
N VAL A 242 -5.77 -7.55 -10.38
CA VAL A 242 -6.18 -7.78 -9.00
C VAL A 242 -6.37 -9.26 -8.68
N PHE A 243 -7.10 -10.02 -9.52
CA PHE A 243 -7.31 -11.44 -9.26
C PHE A 243 -6.03 -12.26 -9.38
N GLN A 244 -5.19 -11.97 -10.38
CA GLN A 244 -3.92 -12.67 -10.55
C GLN A 244 -2.90 -12.30 -9.46
N GLU A 245 -2.91 -11.06 -8.96
CA GLU A 245 -2.06 -10.65 -7.83
C GLU A 245 -2.52 -11.35 -6.54
N ALA A 246 -3.83 -11.47 -6.31
CA ALA A 246 -4.36 -12.23 -5.18
C ALA A 246 -3.94 -13.72 -5.25
N LEU A 247 -3.93 -14.31 -6.44
CA LEU A 247 -3.46 -15.68 -6.66
C LEU A 247 -1.95 -15.80 -6.38
N ARG A 248 -1.14 -14.84 -6.84
CA ARG A 248 0.30 -14.80 -6.55
C ARG A 248 0.57 -14.69 -5.05
N VAL A 249 -0.25 -13.96 -4.29
CA VAL A 249 -0.15 -13.91 -2.83
C VAL A 249 -0.40 -15.29 -2.21
N GLN A 250 -1.44 -16.02 -2.63
CA GLN A 250 -1.69 -17.38 -2.15
C GLN A 250 -0.52 -18.31 -2.46
N GLN A 251 -0.02 -18.31 -3.69
CA GLN A 251 1.12 -19.11 -4.13
C GLN A 251 2.40 -18.77 -3.36
N PHE A 252 2.65 -17.49 -3.07
CA PHE A 252 3.81 -17.06 -2.29
C PHE A 252 3.75 -17.60 -0.86
N ILE A 253 2.57 -17.55 -0.24
CA ILE A 253 2.34 -18.08 1.12
C ILE A 253 2.48 -19.60 1.15
N GLU A 254 1.90 -20.31 0.19
CA GLU A 254 2.02 -21.76 0.07
C GLU A 254 3.48 -22.19 -0.13
N THR A 255 4.22 -21.45 -0.96
CA THR A 255 5.65 -21.68 -1.17
C THR A 255 6.43 -21.47 0.13
N ALA A 256 6.18 -20.37 0.85
CA ALA A 256 6.82 -20.09 2.14
C ALA A 256 6.49 -21.15 3.20
N LYS A 257 5.28 -21.70 3.21
CA LYS A 257 4.84 -22.73 4.17
C LYS A 257 5.37 -24.13 3.85
N SER A 258 5.45 -24.50 2.58
CA SER A 258 5.89 -25.84 2.14
C SER A 258 7.40 -25.99 2.04
N THR A 259 8.13 -24.86 2.00
CA THR A 259 9.61 -24.79 1.97
C THR A 259 10.24 -25.81 1.00
N PRO A 260 9.84 -25.83 -0.29
CA PRO A 260 10.44 -26.76 -1.24
C PRO A 260 11.92 -26.42 -1.47
N GLU A 261 12.69 -27.34 -2.05
CA GLU A 261 14.12 -27.09 -2.33
C GLU A 261 14.37 -25.84 -3.19
N ASP A 262 13.42 -25.51 -4.08
CA ASP A 262 13.44 -24.33 -4.96
C ASP A 262 12.61 -23.15 -4.41
N CYS A 263 12.36 -23.09 -3.10
CA CYS A 263 11.48 -22.11 -2.45
C CYS A 263 11.79 -20.66 -2.84
N ILE A 264 13.04 -20.22 -2.68
CA ILE A 264 13.43 -18.83 -3.02
C ILE A 264 13.27 -18.58 -4.52
N SER A 265 13.68 -19.52 -5.38
CA SER A 265 13.54 -19.38 -6.83
C SER A 265 12.08 -19.18 -7.26
N ARG A 266 11.13 -19.93 -6.67
CA ARG A 266 9.69 -19.76 -6.91
C ARG A 266 9.19 -18.40 -6.42
N MET A 267 9.60 -17.98 -5.22
CA MET A 267 9.23 -16.68 -4.67
C MET A 267 9.75 -15.52 -5.53
N LYS A 268 11.00 -15.61 -6.02
CA LYS A 268 11.59 -14.64 -6.96
C LYS A 268 10.79 -14.57 -8.26
N ALA A 269 10.37 -15.71 -8.82
CA ALA A 269 9.55 -15.77 -10.02
C ALA A 269 8.18 -15.10 -9.82
N LEU A 270 7.52 -15.35 -8.68
CA LEU A 270 6.25 -14.70 -8.32
C LEU A 270 6.40 -13.17 -8.20
N MET A 271 7.48 -12.69 -7.60
CA MET A 271 7.78 -11.26 -7.51
C MET A 271 7.98 -10.64 -8.89
N LYS A 272 8.72 -11.31 -9.79
CA LYS A 272 8.90 -10.85 -11.18
C LYS A 272 7.58 -10.77 -11.94
N GLN A 273 6.73 -11.80 -11.82
CA GLN A 273 5.40 -11.83 -12.43
C GLN A 273 4.49 -10.71 -11.89
N SER A 274 4.57 -10.43 -10.58
CA SER A 274 3.86 -9.32 -9.96
C SER A 274 4.31 -7.98 -10.54
N HIS A 275 5.63 -7.75 -10.69
CA HIS A 275 6.13 -6.53 -11.33
C HIS A 275 5.64 -6.37 -12.76
N GLU A 276 5.68 -7.43 -13.57
CA GLU A 276 5.20 -7.38 -14.94
C GLU A 276 3.72 -7.00 -15.00
N SER A 277 2.91 -7.57 -14.10
CA SER A 277 1.49 -7.23 -13.97
C SER A 277 1.29 -5.77 -13.56
N LEU A 278 2.08 -5.25 -12.62
CA LEU A 278 2.03 -3.84 -12.20
C LEU A 278 2.44 -2.88 -13.33
N ARG A 279 3.40 -3.28 -14.16
CA ARG A 279 3.86 -2.51 -15.32
C ARG A 279 2.84 -2.48 -16.45
N THR A 280 2.29 -3.63 -16.81
CA THR A 280 1.48 -3.77 -18.05
C THR A 280 -0.02 -3.80 -17.82
N LEU A 281 -0.50 -4.48 -16.77
CA LEU A 281 -1.92 -4.60 -16.48
C LEU A 281 -2.41 -3.52 -15.53
N TYR A 282 -1.62 -3.14 -14.53
CA TYR A 282 -1.98 -2.06 -13.61
C TYR A 282 -1.41 -0.70 -14.02
N GLU A 283 -0.40 -0.67 -14.89
CA GLU A 283 0.21 0.56 -15.42
C GLU A 283 0.53 1.58 -14.32
N CYS A 284 1.24 1.11 -13.30
CA CYS A 284 1.71 1.91 -12.17
C CYS A 284 3.22 1.77 -11.96
N SER A 285 3.98 1.35 -12.97
CA SER A 285 5.45 1.38 -12.88
C SER A 285 6.02 2.75 -13.27
N HIS A 286 7.34 2.83 -13.35
CA HIS A 286 8.10 4.01 -13.75
C HIS A 286 9.42 3.53 -14.39
N GLU A 287 9.97 4.28 -15.35
CA GLU A 287 11.19 3.88 -16.06
C GLU A 287 12.37 3.53 -15.12
N ASN A 288 12.60 4.34 -14.08
CA ASN A 288 13.61 4.04 -13.06
C ASN A 288 13.34 2.74 -12.27
N LEU A 289 12.07 2.42 -11.99
CA LEU A 289 11.72 1.14 -11.36
C LEU A 289 12.03 -0.02 -12.32
N ASP A 290 11.65 0.13 -13.60
CA ASP A 290 11.87 -0.88 -14.63
C ASP A 290 13.38 -1.10 -14.90
N GLN A 291 14.20 -0.05 -14.81
CA GLN A 291 15.66 -0.15 -14.89
C GLN A 291 16.25 -0.95 -13.73
N ILE A 292 15.84 -0.68 -12.49
CA ILE A 292 16.27 -1.47 -11.31
C ILE A 292 15.88 -2.95 -11.50
N VAL A 293 14.66 -3.21 -11.95
CA VAL A 293 14.18 -4.58 -12.20
C VAL A 293 14.98 -5.26 -13.33
N THR A 294 15.31 -4.53 -14.40
CA THR A 294 16.15 -5.04 -15.49
C THR A 294 17.54 -5.44 -15.00
N ILE A 295 18.17 -4.62 -14.15
CA ILE A 295 19.46 -4.94 -13.52
C ILE A 295 19.32 -6.19 -12.66
N SER A 296 18.25 -6.27 -11.86
CA SER A 296 18.00 -7.40 -10.97
C SER A 296 17.82 -8.73 -11.71
N ASP A 297 17.16 -8.72 -12.87
CA ASP A 297 16.88 -9.92 -13.66
C ASP A 297 18.18 -10.54 -14.20
N ARG A 298 19.13 -9.71 -14.65
CA ARG A 298 20.46 -10.17 -15.08
C ARG A 298 21.26 -10.83 -13.96
N LEU A 299 20.95 -10.48 -12.71
CA LEU A 299 21.62 -10.99 -11.51
C LEU A 299 20.88 -12.16 -10.85
N GLY A 300 19.73 -12.58 -11.37
CA GLY A 300 18.90 -13.64 -10.79
C GLY A 300 18.15 -13.23 -9.52
N VAL A 301 17.96 -11.93 -9.30
CA VAL A 301 17.27 -11.37 -8.12
C VAL A 301 15.80 -11.11 -8.45
N GLY A 302 14.90 -11.57 -7.59
CA GLY A 302 13.46 -11.37 -7.78
C GLY A 302 13.03 -9.99 -7.28
N THR A 303 12.72 -9.06 -8.19
CA THR A 303 12.43 -7.66 -7.82
C THR A 303 11.09 -7.20 -8.36
N ARG A 304 10.40 -6.37 -7.57
CA ARG A 304 9.20 -5.65 -7.98
C ARG A 304 9.14 -4.27 -7.34
N LEU A 305 8.38 -3.36 -7.93
CA LEU A 305 8.00 -2.12 -7.26
C LEU A 305 7.21 -2.43 -5.97
N THR A 306 7.26 -1.53 -4.99
CA THR A 306 6.48 -1.63 -3.75
C THR A 306 5.75 -0.31 -3.46
N GLY A 307 4.67 -0.40 -2.69
CA GLY A 307 3.76 0.72 -2.47
C GLY A 307 2.86 0.99 -3.69
N ALA A 308 2.55 2.27 -3.94
CA ALA A 308 1.59 2.65 -4.99
C ALA A 308 2.17 2.61 -6.41
N GLY A 309 3.49 2.71 -6.56
CA GLY A 309 4.13 2.85 -7.86
C GLY A 309 4.19 4.29 -8.39
N TRP A 310 4.34 4.44 -9.70
CA TRP A 310 4.67 5.69 -10.43
C TRP A 310 5.98 6.34 -9.99
N GLY A 311 6.85 5.56 -9.33
CA GLY A 311 8.06 6.01 -8.66
C GLY A 311 8.20 5.29 -7.33
N GLY A 312 9.04 5.83 -6.45
CA GLY A 312 9.34 5.29 -5.14
C GLY A 312 10.28 4.10 -5.19
N CYS A 313 10.00 3.06 -4.41
CA CYS A 313 10.94 1.98 -4.15
C CYS A 313 10.58 0.68 -4.87
N THR A 314 11.61 -0.14 -5.05
CA THR A 314 11.48 -1.56 -5.29
C THR A 314 11.77 -2.35 -4.01
N VAL A 315 11.26 -3.58 -3.97
CA VAL A 315 11.63 -4.62 -3.03
C VAL A 315 12.18 -5.80 -3.81
N ALA A 316 13.38 -6.23 -3.45
CA ALA A 316 14.11 -7.32 -4.08
C ALA A 316 14.33 -8.46 -3.09
N LEU A 317 14.13 -9.70 -3.54
CA LEU A 317 14.42 -10.92 -2.80
C LEU A 317 15.72 -11.54 -3.31
N CYS A 318 16.70 -11.61 -2.42
CA CYS A 318 17.99 -12.25 -2.63
C CYS A 318 18.07 -13.59 -1.87
N ASP A 319 18.78 -14.55 -2.45
CA ASP A 319 19.18 -15.81 -1.85
C ASP A 319 20.52 -15.63 -1.13
N GLY A 320 20.43 -15.23 0.13
CA GLY A 320 21.58 -15.01 1.00
C GLY A 320 22.27 -13.65 0.84
N VAL A 321 23.22 -13.43 1.75
CA VAL A 321 23.91 -12.14 1.93
C VAL A 321 24.79 -11.82 0.72
N GLU A 322 25.48 -12.79 0.14
CA GLU A 322 26.41 -12.55 -0.97
C GLU A 322 25.69 -12.09 -2.25
N GLU A 323 24.53 -12.68 -2.57
CA GLU A 323 23.71 -12.20 -3.69
C GLU A 323 23.19 -10.78 -3.43
N SER A 324 22.80 -10.47 -2.18
CA SER A 324 22.34 -9.12 -1.80
C SER A 324 23.44 -8.07 -1.93
N LYS A 325 24.68 -8.38 -1.53
CA LYS A 325 25.84 -7.48 -1.67
C LYS A 325 26.13 -7.20 -3.13
N ARG A 326 26.20 -8.26 -3.96
CA ARG A 326 26.40 -8.14 -5.41
C ARG A 326 25.33 -7.25 -6.04
N PHE A 327 24.06 -7.45 -5.67
CA PHE A 327 22.96 -6.64 -6.18
C PHE A 327 23.09 -5.17 -5.81
N VAL A 328 23.35 -4.86 -4.53
CA VAL A 328 23.54 -3.49 -4.05
C VAL A 328 24.73 -2.81 -4.75
N GLU A 329 25.85 -3.51 -4.91
CA GLU A 329 27.04 -3.00 -5.60
C GLU A 329 26.79 -2.72 -7.08
N THR A 330 26.06 -3.60 -7.77
CA THR A 330 25.67 -3.37 -9.17
C THR A 330 24.72 -2.17 -9.29
N LEU A 331 23.72 -2.03 -8.41
CA LEU A 331 22.85 -0.85 -8.43
C LEU A 331 23.63 0.45 -8.18
N LYS A 332 24.62 0.42 -7.26
CA LYS A 332 25.51 1.55 -7.03
C LYS A 332 26.25 1.96 -8.30
N ALA A 333 26.87 1.01 -8.98
CA ALA A 333 27.71 1.26 -10.14
C ALA A 333 26.93 1.60 -11.42
N GLU A 334 25.76 0.98 -11.63
CA GLU A 334 25.05 1.06 -12.92
C GLU A 334 23.79 1.93 -12.89
N PHE A 335 23.10 2.04 -11.76
CA PHE A 335 21.89 2.84 -11.64
C PHE A 335 22.18 4.17 -10.95
N TYR A 336 22.61 4.12 -9.69
CA TYR A 336 22.79 5.32 -8.88
C TYR A 336 23.95 6.20 -9.36
N ALA A 337 25.05 5.63 -9.85
CA ALA A 337 26.16 6.41 -10.42
C ALA A 337 25.73 7.32 -11.58
N ASN A 338 24.64 6.99 -12.27
CA ASN A 338 24.14 7.72 -13.43
C ASN A 338 23.05 8.76 -13.07
N ILE A 339 22.69 8.92 -11.79
CA ILE A 339 21.64 9.85 -11.33
C ILE A 339 22.26 10.94 -10.45
N PRO A 340 22.29 12.23 -10.89
CA PRO A 340 22.90 13.31 -10.12
C PRO A 340 22.34 13.46 -8.69
N LYS A 341 21.02 13.29 -8.51
CA LYS A 341 20.38 13.33 -7.17
C LYS A 341 20.91 12.23 -6.25
N ALA A 342 21.25 11.06 -6.79
CA ALA A 342 21.82 9.97 -6.01
C ALA A 342 23.24 10.30 -5.52
N GLN A 343 24.05 10.94 -6.37
CA GLN A 343 25.43 11.30 -6.05
C GLN A 343 25.54 12.32 -4.90
N ALA A 344 24.50 13.12 -4.70
CA ALA A 344 24.39 14.07 -3.59
C ALA A 344 23.75 13.48 -2.32
N SER A 345 23.36 12.20 -2.35
CA SER A 345 22.64 11.53 -1.26
C SER A 345 23.51 10.45 -0.62
N ASP A 346 23.24 10.13 0.65
CA ASP A 346 23.79 8.91 1.24
C ASP A 346 23.13 7.69 0.58
N ILE A 347 23.94 6.88 -0.11
CA ILE A 347 23.46 5.68 -0.78
C ILE A 347 22.83 4.67 0.18
N GLY A 348 23.28 4.63 1.44
CA GLY A 348 22.70 3.76 2.47
C GLY A 348 21.25 4.10 2.79
N SER A 349 20.83 5.35 2.55
CA SER A 349 19.43 5.78 2.68
C SER A 349 18.56 5.43 1.46
N LEU A 350 19.20 5.13 0.31
CA LEU A 350 18.54 4.85 -0.95
C LEU A 350 18.44 3.35 -1.24
N CYS A 351 19.46 2.58 -0.85
CA CYS A 351 19.55 1.15 -1.12
C CYS A 351 20.09 0.41 0.11
N PHE A 352 19.23 -0.38 0.74
CA PHE A 352 19.55 -1.03 2.01
C PHE A 352 18.84 -2.38 2.16
N THR A 353 19.48 -3.29 2.89
CA THR A 353 18.87 -4.55 3.31
C THR A 353 17.89 -4.31 4.46
N THR A 354 16.82 -5.09 4.51
CA THR A 354 15.82 -5.01 5.57
C THR A 354 15.39 -6.40 6.05
N SER A 355 14.77 -6.44 7.23
CA SER A 355 14.18 -7.63 7.84
C SER A 355 12.82 -7.27 8.45
N PRO A 356 11.91 -8.24 8.65
CA PRO A 356 10.64 -7.97 9.33
C PRO A 356 10.87 -7.54 10.78
N GLN A 357 10.26 -6.43 11.18
CA GLN A 357 10.45 -5.78 12.48
C GLN A 357 9.13 -5.68 13.26
N ARG A 358 9.22 -5.22 14.51
CA ARG A 358 8.08 -4.97 15.40
C ARG A 358 7.17 -3.86 14.85
N GLY A 359 5.87 -3.97 15.12
CA GLY A 359 4.90 -2.90 14.86
C GLY A 359 4.97 -1.76 15.88
N ALA A 360 3.95 -0.90 15.86
CA ALA A 360 3.87 0.31 16.67
C ALA A 360 3.86 0.01 18.18
N GLU A 361 4.59 0.84 18.92
CA GLU A 361 4.84 0.71 20.35
C GLU A 361 4.83 2.10 21.02
N ILE A 362 4.56 2.12 22.33
CA ILE A 362 4.68 3.31 23.16
C ILE A 362 5.89 3.14 24.08
N TYR A 363 6.78 4.12 24.05
CA TYR A 363 7.93 4.19 24.93
C TYR A 363 7.66 5.23 26.01
N LEU A 364 7.68 4.80 27.27
CA LEU A 364 7.53 5.69 28.42
C LEU A 364 8.91 6.01 28.97
N ILE A 365 9.28 7.27 28.94
CA ILE A 365 10.49 7.75 29.60
C ILE A 365 10.10 8.02 31.05
N GLU A 366 10.58 7.20 31.97
CA GLU A 366 10.50 7.53 33.39
C GLU A 366 11.25 8.85 33.61
N LYS A 367 10.57 9.86 34.14
CA LYS A 367 11.26 11.04 34.65
C LYS A 367 12.17 10.54 35.77
N GLN A 368 13.48 10.59 35.58
CA GLN A 368 14.41 10.53 36.70
C GLN A 368 13.92 11.58 37.70
N GLN A 369 13.53 11.14 38.89
CA GLN A 369 13.33 12.06 40.01
C GLN A 369 14.67 12.77 40.18
N ASN A 370 14.73 14.02 39.70
CA ASN A 370 15.82 14.91 40.07
C ASN A 370 15.77 15.00 41.60
N ASN A 371 16.67 14.26 42.26
CA ASN A 371 17.13 14.59 43.58
C ASN A 371 17.63 16.03 43.48
N ILE A 372 16.76 16.96 43.90
CA ILE A 372 17.15 18.32 44.23
C ILE A 372 18.25 18.15 45.27
N LEU A 373 19.50 18.31 44.83
CA LEU A 373 20.63 18.47 45.74
C LEU A 373 20.23 19.58 46.73
N PRO A 374 20.36 19.37 48.05
CA PRO A 374 20.12 20.45 48.99
C PRO A 374 21.11 21.57 48.66
N THR A 375 20.58 22.74 48.30
CA THR A 375 21.37 23.96 48.20
C THR A 375 22.07 24.21 49.54
N PRO A 376 23.33 24.68 49.50
CA PRO A 376 24.23 24.77 50.67
C PRO A 376 23.73 25.72 51.76
#